data_AF-A0A8C8ZLK1-F1
#
_entry.id   AF-A0A8C8ZLK1-F1
#
_cell.length_a   1.000
_cell.length_b   1.000
_cell.length_c   1.000
_cell.angle_alpha   90.00
_cell.angle_beta   90.00
_cell.angle_gamma   90.00
#
_symmetry.space_group_name_H-M   'P 1'
#
loop_
_entity.id
_entity.type
_entity.pdbx_description
1 polymer ?
#
loop_
_entity_poly.entity_id
_entity_poly.type
_entity_poly.pdbx_seq_one_letter_code
_entity_poly.pdbx_strand_id
1 'polypeptide(L)'
;MVAVQVSWNITYQEVNTEPYDPFEAQHGEITQIEKEYEVLQEQLKEACENYEQIKLKSSEETRDLEEKLKRKLEENKISKTELDWFLQDLEIEIKKWQQEKKEIQERLKALKKKMKKVSNGSEMFTQQNDGQDKEYELHLDQSLEISDTFTNEKMKIEECIKKGKEHYKESHQRAVDAEISVLENWKESEVFKLQLMESQAEAYLKNLGLMSDSEAYPDMESDIHSWELFLSNVTKEIEKAKSQFEEQIEAIKSGSRLCELPEVQISELSFPACNTTFAWAVPQPGAPSSPSASHLPRTPSRGLPSWPSSA
;
A
#
# COMPACT_ATOMS: atom_id res chain seq x y z
N MET A 1 21.54 -174.25 39.46
CA MET A 1 22.15 -175.24 38.53
C MET A 1 23.22 -174.54 37.73
N VAL A 2 24.32 -175.28 37.47
CA VAL A 2 25.57 -174.88 36.79
C VAL A 2 26.51 -174.02 37.63
N ALA A 3 27.33 -174.73 38.40
CA ALA A 3 28.62 -174.30 38.88
C ALA A 3 29.63 -174.32 37.72
N VAL A 4 30.46 -173.28 37.61
CA VAL A 4 31.74 -173.37 36.91
C VAL A 4 32.81 -173.21 37.98
N GLN A 5 33.38 -174.34 38.33
CA GLN A 5 34.45 -174.51 39.29
C GLN A 5 35.77 -174.46 38.50
N VAL A 6 36.61 -173.46 38.78
CA VAL A 6 37.99 -173.44 38.31
C VAL A 6 38.89 -173.44 39.53
N SER A 7 39.50 -174.60 39.78
CA SER A 7 40.55 -174.80 40.76
C SER A 7 41.90 -174.46 40.13
N TRP A 8 42.68 -173.59 40.76
CA TRP A 8 44.13 -173.60 40.61
C TRP A 8 44.78 -173.50 41.99
N ASN A 9 45.53 -174.56 42.34
CA ASN A 9 46.43 -174.62 43.47
C ASN A 9 47.58 -173.63 43.26
N ILE A 10 47.85 -172.75 44.22
CA ILE A 10 49.15 -172.09 44.35
C ILE A 10 49.59 -172.14 45.81
N THR A 11 50.78 -172.70 45.94
CA THR A 11 51.61 -173.03 47.09
C THR A 11 51.78 -171.87 48.08
N TYR A 12 51.67 -172.17 49.37
CA TYR A 12 52.01 -171.26 50.46
C TYR A 12 53.50 -170.90 50.41
N GLN A 13 53.79 -169.64 50.09
CA GLN A 13 55.10 -169.02 50.27
C GLN A 13 54.97 -168.04 51.43
N GLU A 14 55.58 -168.38 52.57
CA GLU A 14 55.63 -167.49 53.74
C GLU A 14 56.28 -166.15 53.34
N VAL A 15 55.46 -165.11 53.33
CA VAL A 15 55.90 -163.71 53.25
C VAL A 15 55.41 -163.00 54.50
N ASN A 16 56.39 -162.57 55.30
CA ASN A 16 56.26 -161.75 56.48
C ASN A 16 55.67 -160.38 56.09
N THR A 17 54.45 -160.07 56.54
CA THR A 17 53.87 -158.73 56.45
C THR A 17 53.26 -158.35 57.79
N GLU A 18 53.93 -157.40 58.47
CA GLU A 18 53.43 -156.73 59.67
C GLU A 18 52.11 -155.98 59.40
N PRO A 19 51.25 -155.77 60.42
CA PRO A 19 50.04 -154.94 60.31
C PRO A 19 50.38 -153.47 60.02
N TYR A 20 49.76 -152.90 58.98
CA TYR A 20 50.01 -151.53 58.49
C TYR A 20 48.92 -150.56 59.02
N ASP A 21 49.34 -149.54 59.76
CA ASP A 21 48.53 -148.74 60.69
C ASP A 21 48.37 -147.21 60.39
N PRO A 22 48.18 -146.69 59.14
CA PRO A 22 48.16 -145.22 58.93
C PRO A 22 46.80 -144.58 58.56
N PHE A 23 45.66 -145.27 58.54
CA PHE A 23 44.43 -144.69 57.98
C PHE A 23 43.44 -144.05 58.97
N GLU A 24 43.63 -144.12 60.29
CA GLU A 24 42.68 -143.54 61.25
C GLU A 24 42.93 -142.05 61.58
N ALA A 25 44.05 -141.45 61.16
CA ALA A 25 44.36 -140.04 61.44
C ALA A 25 43.80 -139.03 60.41
N GLN A 26 43.35 -139.49 59.23
CA GLN A 26 42.99 -138.61 58.10
C GLN A 26 41.58 -138.01 58.14
N HIS A 27 40.71 -138.46 59.05
CA HIS A 27 39.30 -138.05 59.03
C HIS A 27 39.10 -136.56 59.40
N GLY A 28 40.02 -135.98 60.19
CA GLY A 28 40.02 -134.56 60.54
C GLY A 28 40.51 -133.65 59.40
N GLU A 29 41.49 -134.11 58.62
CA GLU A 29 42.01 -133.38 57.46
C GLU A 29 40.98 -133.31 56.32
N ILE A 30 40.26 -134.41 56.08
CA ILE A 30 39.17 -134.46 55.10
C ILE A 30 38.06 -133.47 55.49
N THR A 31 37.67 -133.43 56.77
CA THR A 31 36.64 -132.49 57.28
C THR A 31 37.10 -131.03 57.18
N GLN A 32 38.39 -130.75 57.34
CA GLN A 32 38.95 -129.41 57.20
C GLN A 32 38.96 -128.97 55.72
N ILE A 33 39.38 -129.86 54.82
CA ILE A 33 39.37 -129.64 53.36
C ILE A 33 37.94 -129.42 52.85
N GLU A 34 36.96 -130.16 53.35
CA GLU A 34 35.54 -129.98 53.00
C GLU A 34 35.02 -128.60 53.42
N LYS A 35 35.34 -128.13 54.64
CA LYS A 35 34.97 -126.78 55.10
C LYS A 35 35.66 -125.67 54.29
N GLU A 36 36.93 -125.86 53.94
CA GLU A 36 37.66 -124.91 53.08
C GLU A 36 37.07 -124.89 51.66
N TYR A 37 36.66 -126.05 51.14
CA TYR A 37 35.96 -126.16 49.86
C TYR A 37 34.59 -125.47 49.90
N GLU A 38 33.81 -125.64 50.96
CA GLU A 38 32.54 -124.92 51.15
C GLU A 38 32.75 -123.40 51.21
N VAL A 39 33.77 -122.93 51.94
CA VAL A 39 34.12 -121.50 52.00
C VAL A 39 34.54 -120.98 50.62
N LEU A 40 35.36 -121.72 49.88
CA LEU A 40 35.77 -121.36 48.52
C LEU A 40 34.58 -121.36 47.55
N GLN A 41 33.64 -122.29 47.71
CA GLN A 41 32.42 -122.35 46.90
C GLN A 41 31.52 -121.14 47.17
N GLU A 42 31.34 -120.73 48.43
CA GLU A 42 30.58 -119.52 48.78
C GLU A 42 31.29 -118.26 48.28
N GLN A 43 32.62 -118.17 48.39
CA GLN A 43 33.41 -117.05 47.83
C GLN A 43 33.30 -116.96 46.30
N LEU A 44 33.32 -118.08 45.60
CA LEU A 44 33.14 -118.12 44.15
C LEU A 44 31.73 -117.66 43.77
N LYS A 45 30.72 -118.11 44.52
CA LYS A 45 29.32 -117.71 44.33
C LYS A 45 29.14 -116.22 44.59
N GLU A 46 29.67 -115.68 45.69
CA GLU A 46 29.66 -114.26 46.02
C GLU A 46 30.38 -113.42 44.95
N ALA A 47 31.55 -113.87 44.47
CA ALA A 47 32.28 -113.19 43.41
C ALA A 47 31.49 -113.16 42.08
N CYS A 48 30.79 -114.26 41.75
CA CYS A 48 29.91 -114.34 40.57
C CYS A 48 28.69 -113.41 40.70
N GLU A 49 28.02 -113.40 41.85
CA GLU A 49 26.89 -112.50 42.13
C GLU A 49 27.31 -111.03 42.08
N ASN A 50 28.44 -110.69 42.70
CA ASN A 50 29.04 -109.35 42.65
C ASN A 50 29.40 -108.94 41.21
N TYR A 51 29.98 -109.85 40.41
CA TYR A 51 30.30 -109.57 39.01
C TYR A 51 29.04 -109.26 38.19
N GLU A 52 27.99 -110.08 38.30
CA GLU A 52 26.73 -109.83 37.58
C GLU A 52 26.05 -108.54 38.06
N GLN A 53 26.13 -108.21 39.35
CA GLN A 53 25.61 -106.93 39.87
C GLN A 53 26.37 -105.73 39.30
N ILE A 54 27.71 -105.79 39.28
CA ILE A 54 28.56 -104.73 38.69
C ILE A 54 28.29 -104.62 37.18
N LYS A 55 28.15 -105.73 36.48
CA LYS A 55 27.83 -105.78 35.05
C LYS A 55 26.46 -105.20 34.75
N LEU A 56 25.44 -105.52 35.55
CA LEU A 56 24.10 -104.94 35.41
C LEU A 56 24.14 -103.42 35.67
N LYS A 57 24.79 -102.98 36.75
CA LYS A 57 24.92 -101.57 37.11
C LYS A 57 25.67 -100.78 36.04
N SER A 58 26.79 -101.29 35.55
CA SER A 58 27.57 -100.65 34.48
C SER A 58 26.81 -100.60 33.15
N SER A 59 26.02 -101.63 32.82
CA SER A 59 25.14 -101.62 31.64
C SER A 59 24.04 -100.56 31.77
N GLU A 60 23.45 -100.40 32.96
CA GLU A 60 22.43 -99.38 33.22
C GLU A 60 23.02 -97.96 33.17
N GLU A 61 24.16 -97.71 33.81
CA GLU A 61 24.88 -96.43 33.75
C GLU A 61 25.27 -96.06 32.30
N THR A 62 25.70 -97.03 31.51
CA THR A 62 26.03 -96.82 30.08
C THR A 62 24.79 -96.41 29.28
N ARG A 63 23.67 -97.11 29.47
CA ARG A 63 22.39 -96.78 28.83
C ARG A 63 21.91 -95.37 29.19
N ASP A 64 22.02 -94.97 30.45
CA ASP A 64 21.63 -93.64 30.92
C ASP A 64 22.50 -92.52 30.30
N LEU A 65 23.80 -92.77 30.17
CA LEU A 65 24.73 -91.85 29.50
C LEU A 65 24.42 -91.73 28.00
N GLU A 66 24.13 -92.84 27.32
CA GLU A 66 23.72 -92.84 25.92
C GLU A 66 22.42 -92.04 25.70
N GLU A 67 21.43 -92.18 26.58
CA GLU A 67 20.19 -91.42 26.49
C GLU A 67 20.42 -89.92 26.72
N LYS A 68 21.24 -89.55 27.72
CA LYS A 68 21.64 -88.15 27.95
C LYS A 68 22.37 -87.57 26.73
N LEU A 69 23.26 -88.33 26.11
CA LEU A 69 23.96 -87.91 24.90
C LEU A 69 22.97 -87.67 23.75
N LYS A 70 22.00 -88.57 23.55
CA LYS A 70 20.96 -88.43 22.53
C LYS A 70 20.10 -87.19 22.74
N ARG A 71 19.67 -86.91 23.99
CA ARG A 71 18.94 -85.68 24.33
C ARG A 71 19.75 -84.43 24.02
N LYS A 72 21.03 -84.40 24.42
CA LYS A 72 21.93 -83.26 24.15
C LYS A 72 22.15 -83.02 22.66
N LEU A 73 22.24 -84.10 21.88
CA LEU A 73 22.37 -84.01 20.42
C LEU A 73 21.12 -83.39 19.80
N GLU A 74 19.92 -83.80 20.24
CA GLU A 74 18.66 -83.24 19.73
C GLU A 74 18.45 -81.78 20.17
N GLU A 75 18.74 -81.45 21.44
CA GLU A 75 18.78 -80.06 21.92
C GLU A 75 19.71 -79.20 21.06
N ASN A 76 20.91 -79.70 20.72
CA ASN A 76 21.85 -78.98 19.87
C ASN A 76 21.30 -78.74 18.46
N LYS A 77 20.61 -79.73 17.86
CA LYS A 77 19.95 -79.54 16.56
C LYS A 77 18.88 -78.45 16.63
N ILE A 78 18.04 -78.47 17.67
CA ILE A 78 16.99 -77.45 17.87
C ILE A 78 17.63 -76.07 18.02
N SER A 79 18.62 -75.92 18.90
CA SER A 79 19.33 -74.64 19.09
C SER A 79 20.02 -74.16 17.81
N LYS A 80 20.54 -75.06 16.98
CA LYS A 80 21.11 -74.72 15.68
C LYS A 80 20.04 -74.16 14.73
N THR A 81 18.87 -74.80 14.65
CA THR A 81 17.78 -74.31 13.80
C THR A 81 17.20 -72.99 14.29
N GLU A 82 17.11 -72.77 15.60
CA GLU A 82 16.68 -71.49 16.18
C GLU A 82 17.68 -70.37 15.82
N LEU A 83 18.98 -70.67 15.91
CA LEU A 83 20.02 -69.72 15.51
C LEU A 83 19.93 -69.37 14.02
N ASP A 84 19.71 -70.36 13.14
CA ASP A 84 19.54 -70.12 11.71
C ASP A 84 18.31 -69.23 11.42
N TRP A 85 17.20 -69.44 12.14
CA TRP A 85 16.02 -68.57 12.07
C TRP A 85 16.32 -67.13 12.52
N PHE A 86 17.03 -66.94 13.63
CA PHE A 86 17.43 -65.60 14.09
C PHE A 86 18.35 -64.90 13.10
N LEU A 87 19.29 -65.63 12.49
CA LEU A 87 20.17 -65.09 11.45
C LEU A 87 19.37 -64.64 10.22
N GLN A 88 18.39 -65.43 9.79
CA GLN A 88 17.52 -65.08 8.67
C GLN A 88 16.66 -63.84 8.95
N ASP A 89 16.08 -63.74 10.15
CA ASP A 89 15.26 -62.60 10.56
C ASP A 89 16.10 -61.31 10.63
N LEU A 90 17.30 -61.38 11.21
CA LEU A 90 18.25 -60.26 11.24
C LEU A 90 18.66 -59.82 9.82
N GLU A 91 18.90 -60.75 8.90
CA GLU A 91 19.23 -60.43 7.50
C GLU A 91 18.08 -59.71 6.78
N ILE A 92 16.83 -60.11 7.05
CA ILE A 92 15.63 -59.43 6.51
C ILE A 92 15.53 -58.01 7.07
N GLU A 93 15.69 -57.86 8.38
CA GLU A 93 15.61 -56.56 9.05
C GLU A 93 16.73 -55.62 8.57
N ILE A 94 17.97 -56.12 8.41
CA ILE A 94 19.09 -55.37 7.84
C ILE A 94 18.76 -54.85 6.44
N LYS A 95 18.19 -55.68 5.57
CA LYS A 95 17.79 -55.27 4.21
C LYS A 95 16.72 -54.19 4.23
N LYS A 96 15.73 -54.33 5.12
CA LYS A 96 14.68 -53.33 5.31
C LYS A 96 15.26 -52.00 5.78
N TRP A 97 16.13 -52.00 6.79
CA TRP A 97 16.82 -50.80 7.26
C TRP A 97 17.67 -50.14 6.17
N GLN A 98 18.37 -50.92 5.35
CA GLN A 98 19.14 -50.39 4.23
C GLN A 98 18.26 -49.71 3.17
N GLN A 99 17.12 -50.31 2.84
CA GLN A 99 16.16 -49.74 1.90
C GLN A 99 15.53 -48.45 2.45
N GLU A 100 15.07 -48.46 3.70
CA GLU A 100 14.50 -47.28 4.36
C GLU A 100 15.53 -46.12 4.42
N LYS A 101 16.79 -46.43 4.74
CA LYS A 101 17.88 -45.44 4.71
C LYS A 101 18.03 -44.78 3.35
N LYS A 102 17.95 -45.56 2.25
CA LYS A 102 18.03 -45.03 0.89
C LYS A 102 16.84 -44.14 0.56
N GLU A 103 15.61 -44.57 0.90
CA GLU A 103 14.40 -43.78 0.67
C GLU A 103 14.41 -42.46 1.42
N ILE A 104 14.82 -42.47 2.70
CA ILE A 104 14.96 -41.24 3.50
C ILE A 104 15.99 -40.30 2.87
N GLN A 105 17.11 -40.83 2.40
CA GLN A 105 18.14 -40.03 1.74
C GLN A 105 17.64 -39.38 0.44
N GLU A 106 16.86 -40.09 -0.36
CA GLU A 106 16.24 -39.55 -1.58
C GLU A 106 15.19 -38.48 -1.27
N ARG A 107 14.32 -38.73 -0.26
CA ARG A 107 13.34 -37.73 0.23
C ARG A 107 14.03 -36.47 0.72
N LEU A 108 15.14 -36.59 1.45
CA LEU A 108 15.92 -35.46 1.95
C LEU A 108 16.55 -34.64 0.80
N LYS A 109 17.08 -35.30 -0.24
CA LYS A 109 17.56 -34.62 -1.46
C LYS A 109 16.43 -33.85 -2.16
N ALA A 110 15.25 -34.47 -2.29
CA ALA A 110 14.09 -33.83 -2.90
C ALA A 110 13.60 -32.62 -2.09
N LEU A 111 13.52 -32.74 -0.77
CA LEU A 111 13.17 -31.64 0.15
C LEU A 111 14.17 -30.49 0.05
N LYS A 112 15.48 -30.77 0.06
CA LYS A 112 16.52 -29.75 -0.11
C LYS A 112 16.37 -28.97 -1.42
N LYS A 113 16.04 -29.66 -2.52
CA LYS A 113 15.76 -29.01 -3.82
C LYS A 113 14.53 -28.11 -3.77
N LYS A 114 13.44 -28.56 -3.12
CA LYS A 114 12.23 -27.75 -2.94
C LYS A 114 12.50 -26.52 -2.06
N MET A 115 13.21 -26.68 -0.95
CA MET A 115 13.59 -25.59 -0.06
C MET A 115 14.41 -24.52 -0.79
N LYS A 116 15.38 -24.92 -1.61
CA LYS A 116 16.16 -23.97 -2.42
C LYS A 116 15.29 -23.19 -3.42
N LYS A 117 14.34 -23.86 -4.09
CA LYS A 117 13.41 -23.18 -5.00
C LYS A 117 12.54 -22.14 -4.28
N VAL A 118 12.01 -22.50 -3.10
CA VAL A 118 11.19 -21.59 -2.28
C VAL A 118 12.03 -20.41 -1.79
N SER A 119 13.26 -20.65 -1.31
CA SER A 119 14.17 -19.59 -0.87
C SER A 119 14.48 -18.60 -1.99
N ASN A 120 14.86 -19.08 -3.16
CA ASN A 120 15.13 -18.23 -4.32
C ASN A 120 13.88 -17.45 -4.77
N GLY A 121 12.70 -18.08 -4.74
CA GLY A 121 11.44 -17.41 -5.06
C GLY A 121 11.13 -16.29 -4.07
N SER A 122 11.31 -16.55 -2.77
CA SER A 122 11.12 -15.55 -1.72
C SER A 122 12.03 -14.34 -1.92
N GLU A 123 13.31 -14.57 -2.22
CA GLU A 123 14.29 -13.50 -2.48
C GLU A 123 13.90 -12.64 -3.68
N MET A 124 13.45 -13.27 -4.78
CA MET A 124 12.95 -12.55 -5.95
C MET A 124 11.72 -11.69 -5.64
N PHE A 125 10.76 -12.22 -4.87
CA PHE A 125 9.57 -11.46 -4.48
C PHE A 125 9.93 -10.28 -3.57
N THR A 126 10.86 -10.47 -2.63
CA THR A 126 11.36 -9.36 -1.80
C THR A 126 12.00 -8.27 -2.67
N GLN A 127 12.87 -8.65 -3.61
CA GLN A 127 13.50 -7.68 -4.52
C GLN A 127 12.49 -6.94 -5.41
N GLN A 128 11.44 -7.65 -5.88
CA GLN A 128 10.37 -7.06 -6.67
C GLN A 128 9.56 -6.05 -5.84
N ASN A 129 9.19 -6.42 -4.60
CA ASN A 129 8.45 -5.53 -3.70
C ASN A 129 9.28 -4.28 -3.36
N ASP A 130 10.56 -4.44 -3.02
CA ASP A 130 11.45 -3.31 -2.77
C ASP A 130 11.59 -2.37 -3.98
N GLY A 131 11.47 -2.92 -5.21
CA GLY A 131 11.44 -2.13 -6.43
C GLY A 131 10.13 -1.35 -6.60
N GLN A 132 8.99 -2.00 -6.35
CA GLN A 132 7.67 -1.38 -6.42
C GLN A 132 7.49 -0.29 -5.36
N ASP A 133 7.97 -0.51 -4.13
CA ASP A 133 7.87 0.47 -3.05
C ASP A 133 8.58 1.79 -3.41
N LYS A 134 9.77 1.71 -4.04
CA LYS A 134 10.50 2.88 -4.53
C LYS A 134 9.78 3.61 -5.66
N GLU A 135 9.13 2.87 -6.55
CA GLU A 135 8.33 3.44 -7.63
C GLU A 135 7.09 4.17 -7.08
N TYR A 136 6.42 3.58 -6.09
CA TYR A 136 5.30 4.22 -5.39
C TYR A 136 5.72 5.49 -4.66
N GLU A 137 6.86 5.47 -3.96
CA GLU A 137 7.41 6.65 -3.29
C GLU A 137 7.69 7.78 -4.29
N LEU A 138 8.32 7.47 -5.42
CA LEU A 138 8.59 8.45 -6.49
C LEU A 138 7.30 9.03 -7.09
N HIS A 139 6.27 8.20 -7.31
CA HIS A 139 4.97 8.69 -7.78
C HIS A 139 4.26 9.57 -6.76
N LEU A 140 4.41 9.28 -5.46
CA LEU A 140 3.85 10.10 -4.40
C LEU A 140 4.51 11.48 -4.39
N ASP A 141 5.84 11.53 -4.45
CA ASP A 141 6.61 12.78 -4.50
C ASP A 141 6.24 13.61 -5.73
N GLN A 142 6.16 12.97 -6.91
CA GLN A 142 5.74 13.62 -8.14
C GLN A 142 4.31 14.19 -8.04
N SER A 143 3.38 13.42 -7.44
CA SER A 143 2.00 13.88 -7.25
C SER A 143 1.93 15.07 -6.28
N LEU A 144 2.78 15.09 -5.25
CA LEU A 144 2.84 16.19 -4.30
C LEU A 144 3.36 17.47 -4.98
N GLU A 145 4.43 17.36 -5.76
CA GLU A 145 4.98 18.48 -6.54
C GLU A 145 3.96 19.05 -7.54
N ILE A 146 3.23 18.18 -8.25
CA ILE A 146 2.15 18.60 -9.16
C ILE A 146 1.03 19.31 -8.38
N SER A 147 0.65 18.81 -7.20
CA SER A 147 -0.39 19.43 -6.37
C SER A 147 0.01 20.83 -5.87
N ASP A 148 1.26 20.98 -5.42
CA ASP A 148 1.78 22.26 -4.92
C ASP A 148 1.89 23.30 -6.03
N THR A 149 2.41 22.89 -7.20
CA THR A 149 2.49 23.75 -8.38
C THR A 149 1.10 24.19 -8.85
N PHE A 150 0.15 23.26 -8.95
CA PHE A 150 -1.24 23.56 -9.30
C PHE A 150 -1.89 24.54 -8.31
N THR A 151 -1.68 24.33 -7.00
CA THR A 151 -2.23 25.20 -5.95
C THR A 151 -1.68 26.62 -6.05
N ASN A 152 -0.38 26.76 -6.32
CA ASN A 152 0.26 28.05 -6.54
C ASN A 152 -0.27 28.77 -7.80
N GLU A 153 -0.43 28.06 -8.91
CA GLU A 153 -1.00 28.63 -10.14
C GLU A 153 -2.45 29.07 -9.95
N LYS A 154 -3.26 28.25 -9.28
CA LYS A 154 -4.64 28.59 -8.91
C LYS A 154 -4.69 29.90 -8.11
N MET A 155 -3.84 30.03 -7.08
CA MET A 155 -3.76 31.24 -6.27
C MET A 155 -3.43 32.48 -7.12
N LYS A 156 -2.46 32.38 -8.04
CA LYS A 156 -2.09 33.48 -8.96
C LYS A 156 -3.25 33.88 -9.86
N ILE A 157 -3.97 32.92 -10.44
CA ILE A 157 -5.11 33.19 -11.31
C ILE A 157 -6.24 33.87 -10.53
N GLU A 158 -6.55 33.38 -9.31
CA GLU A 158 -7.55 33.99 -8.43
C GLU A 158 -7.19 35.45 -8.08
N GLU A 159 -5.92 35.72 -7.80
CA GLU A 159 -5.44 37.09 -7.56
C GLU A 159 -5.55 37.97 -8.80
N CYS A 160 -5.19 37.45 -10.00
CA CYS A 160 -5.37 38.16 -11.27
C CYS A 160 -6.83 38.49 -11.55
N ILE A 161 -7.77 37.56 -11.30
CA ILE A 161 -9.21 37.79 -11.44
C ILE A 161 -9.68 38.88 -10.47
N LYS A 162 -9.21 38.83 -9.21
CA LYS A 162 -9.55 39.84 -8.21
C LYS A 162 -9.09 41.23 -8.66
N LYS A 163 -7.83 41.36 -9.06
CA LYS A 163 -7.25 42.62 -9.59
C LYS A 163 -7.98 43.10 -10.84
N GLY A 164 -8.32 42.20 -11.76
CA GLY A 164 -9.08 42.54 -12.97
C GLY A 164 -10.47 43.10 -12.67
N LYS A 165 -11.20 42.51 -11.70
CA LYS A 165 -12.50 43.01 -11.26
C LYS A 165 -12.41 44.41 -10.61
N GLU A 166 -11.37 44.63 -9.81
CA GLU A 166 -11.10 45.93 -9.19
C GLU A 166 -10.82 47.00 -10.26
N HIS A 167 -9.89 46.72 -11.18
CA HIS A 167 -9.60 47.62 -12.30
C HIS A 167 -10.80 47.90 -13.19
N TYR A 168 -11.66 46.90 -13.46
CA TYR A 168 -12.89 47.11 -14.20
C TYR A 168 -13.81 48.11 -13.49
N LYS A 169 -14.02 47.93 -12.18
CA LYS A 169 -14.86 48.84 -11.37
C LYS A 169 -14.29 50.26 -11.35
N GLU A 170 -12.98 50.40 -11.13
CA GLU A 170 -12.29 51.70 -11.15
C GLU A 170 -12.41 52.38 -12.51
N SER A 171 -12.18 51.63 -13.60
CA SER A 171 -12.29 52.16 -14.96
C SER A 171 -13.72 52.55 -15.30
N HIS A 172 -14.70 51.76 -14.88
CA HIS A 172 -16.11 52.05 -15.07
C HIS A 172 -16.53 53.32 -14.31
N GLN A 173 -16.14 53.43 -13.03
CA GLN A 173 -16.42 54.63 -12.23
C GLN A 173 -15.80 55.88 -12.86
N ARG A 174 -14.53 55.80 -13.29
CA ARG A 174 -13.88 56.93 -13.98
C ARG A 174 -14.58 57.33 -15.27
N ALA A 175 -15.13 56.37 -16.01
CA ALA A 175 -15.90 56.67 -17.23
C ALA A 175 -17.22 57.37 -16.88
N VAL A 176 -17.96 56.87 -15.88
CA VAL A 176 -19.18 57.50 -15.37
C VAL A 176 -18.92 58.92 -14.88
N ASP A 177 -17.87 59.14 -14.08
CA ASP A 177 -17.49 60.46 -13.57
C ASP A 177 -17.16 61.43 -14.72
N ALA A 178 -16.47 60.95 -15.76
CA ALA A 178 -16.16 61.74 -16.93
C ALA A 178 -17.40 62.09 -17.76
N GLU A 179 -18.33 61.15 -17.95
CA GLU A 179 -19.60 61.39 -18.63
C GLU A 179 -20.46 62.42 -17.88
N ILE A 180 -20.55 62.31 -16.54
CA ILE A 180 -21.22 63.30 -15.69
C ILE A 180 -20.55 64.67 -15.83
N SER A 181 -19.21 64.73 -15.80
CA SER A 181 -18.48 65.99 -15.96
C SER A 181 -18.78 66.67 -17.30
N VAL A 182 -18.95 65.90 -18.38
CA VAL A 182 -19.34 66.45 -19.70
C VAL A 182 -20.73 67.07 -19.64
N LEU A 183 -21.71 66.36 -19.06
CA LEU A 183 -23.07 66.89 -18.90
C LEU A 183 -23.12 68.13 -18.00
N GLU A 184 -22.35 68.16 -16.92
CA GLU A 184 -22.25 69.33 -16.03
C GLU A 184 -21.69 70.55 -16.77
N ASN A 185 -20.64 70.37 -17.57
CA ASN A 185 -20.07 71.44 -18.39
C ASN A 185 -21.05 71.94 -19.47
N TRP A 186 -21.80 71.04 -20.13
CA TRP A 186 -22.83 71.42 -21.09
C TRP A 186 -23.98 72.17 -20.41
N LYS A 187 -24.46 71.68 -19.27
CA LYS A 187 -25.47 72.35 -18.44
C LYS A 187 -25.03 73.78 -18.11
N GLU A 188 -23.81 73.95 -17.61
CA GLU A 188 -23.27 75.25 -17.24
C GLU A 188 -23.17 76.18 -18.47
N SER A 189 -22.65 75.70 -19.60
CA SER A 189 -22.50 76.50 -20.82
C SER A 189 -23.85 76.98 -21.37
N GLU A 190 -24.84 76.09 -21.43
CA GLU A 190 -26.15 76.40 -21.99
C GLU A 190 -27.00 77.28 -21.06
N VAL A 191 -26.99 77.01 -19.76
CA VAL A 191 -27.65 77.87 -18.76
C VAL A 191 -27.02 79.26 -18.76
N PHE A 192 -25.68 79.36 -18.86
CA PHE A 192 -25.00 80.65 -18.92
C PHE A 192 -25.41 81.47 -20.15
N LYS A 193 -25.53 80.85 -21.33
CA LYS A 193 -26.02 81.53 -22.55
C LYS A 193 -27.43 82.09 -22.36
N LEU A 194 -28.34 81.30 -21.78
CA LEU A 194 -29.71 81.74 -21.52
C LEU A 194 -29.78 82.84 -20.46
N GLN A 195 -29.00 82.74 -19.38
CA GLN A 195 -28.90 83.79 -18.35
C GLN A 195 -28.33 85.11 -18.90
N LEU A 196 -27.40 85.03 -19.87
CA LEU A 196 -26.92 86.21 -20.57
C LEU A 196 -28.04 86.87 -21.38
N MET A 197 -28.87 86.08 -22.08
CA MET A 197 -30.04 86.60 -22.79
C MET A 197 -31.07 87.21 -21.83
N GLU A 198 -31.33 86.54 -20.70
CA GLU A 198 -32.21 87.02 -19.63
C GLU A 198 -31.74 88.39 -19.13
N SER A 199 -30.45 88.50 -18.76
CA SER A 199 -29.85 89.75 -18.29
C SER A 199 -29.91 90.87 -19.34
N GLN A 200 -29.73 90.55 -20.62
CA GLN A 200 -29.83 91.51 -21.72
C GLN A 200 -31.28 92.00 -21.90
N ALA A 201 -32.26 91.09 -21.82
CA ALA A 201 -33.68 91.43 -21.88
C ALA A 201 -34.12 92.27 -20.68
N GLU A 202 -33.67 91.94 -19.46
CA GLU A 202 -33.91 92.74 -18.25
C GLU A 202 -33.31 94.15 -18.36
N ALA A 203 -32.08 94.26 -18.85
CA ALA A 203 -31.43 95.55 -19.06
C ALA A 203 -32.19 96.41 -20.08
N TYR A 204 -32.71 95.78 -21.16
CA TYR A 204 -33.51 96.45 -22.16
C TYR A 204 -34.87 96.92 -21.59
N LEU A 205 -35.59 96.05 -20.87
CA LEU A 205 -36.85 96.40 -20.20
C LEU A 205 -36.66 97.55 -19.20
N LYS A 206 -35.58 97.52 -18.42
CA LYS A 206 -35.24 98.62 -17.50
C LYS A 206 -35.00 99.93 -18.25
N ASN A 207 -34.31 99.88 -19.40
CA ASN A 207 -34.08 101.07 -20.22
C ASN A 207 -35.39 101.60 -20.83
N LEU A 208 -36.28 100.72 -21.31
CA LEU A 208 -37.62 101.12 -21.73
C LEU A 208 -38.40 101.77 -20.58
N GLY A 209 -38.43 101.17 -19.40
CA GLY A 209 -39.12 101.75 -18.24
C GLY A 209 -38.64 103.16 -17.87
N LEU A 210 -37.36 103.49 -18.11
CA LEU A 210 -36.81 104.85 -17.91
C LEU A 210 -37.24 105.85 -19.01
N MET A 211 -37.63 105.37 -20.19
CA MET A 211 -38.10 106.19 -21.31
C MET A 211 -39.62 106.40 -21.30
N SER A 212 -40.37 105.65 -20.49
CA SER A 212 -41.84 105.72 -20.38
C SER A 212 -42.38 107.06 -19.85
N ASP A 213 -41.53 107.87 -19.22
CA ASP A 213 -41.86 109.22 -18.74
C ASP A 213 -41.85 110.29 -19.86
N SER A 214 -41.58 109.91 -21.12
CA SER A 214 -41.53 110.81 -22.29
C SER A 214 -42.65 110.53 -23.29
N GLU A 215 -43.47 111.53 -23.63
CA GLU A 215 -44.67 111.45 -24.51
C GLU A 215 -44.39 111.09 -26.00
N ALA A 216 -43.21 110.61 -26.36
CA ALA A 216 -42.75 110.48 -27.75
C ALA A 216 -42.74 109.05 -28.32
N TYR A 217 -43.15 108.01 -27.58
CA TYR A 217 -43.03 106.60 -28.03
C TYR A 217 -44.39 105.84 -28.07
N PRO A 218 -45.12 105.87 -29.20
CA PRO A 218 -46.48 105.32 -29.29
C PRO A 218 -46.60 103.78 -29.31
N ASP A 219 -45.50 103.03 -29.55
CA ASP A 219 -45.49 101.54 -29.61
C ASP A 219 -44.86 100.90 -28.35
N MET A 220 -44.70 101.70 -27.29
CA MET A 220 -43.93 101.33 -26.11
C MET A 220 -44.49 100.16 -25.31
N GLU A 221 -45.80 100.17 -25.06
CA GLU A 221 -46.48 99.16 -24.24
C GLU A 221 -46.43 97.78 -24.92
N SER A 222 -46.52 97.77 -26.26
CA SER A 222 -46.41 96.55 -27.08
C SER A 222 -45.01 95.96 -26.99
N ASP A 223 -43.97 96.79 -27.12
CA ASP A 223 -42.59 96.36 -26.95
C ASP A 223 -42.34 95.85 -25.52
N ILE A 224 -42.77 96.57 -24.49
CA ILE A 224 -42.64 96.13 -23.08
C ILE A 224 -43.26 94.74 -22.90
N HIS A 225 -44.51 94.54 -23.32
CA HIS A 225 -45.17 93.24 -23.21
C HIS A 225 -44.47 92.13 -24.02
N SER A 226 -43.95 92.45 -25.21
CA SER A 226 -43.18 91.48 -26.01
C SER A 226 -41.89 91.06 -25.32
N TRP A 227 -41.19 91.99 -24.68
CA TRP A 227 -39.95 91.73 -23.96
C TRP A 227 -40.19 91.04 -22.61
N GLU A 228 -41.29 91.35 -21.90
CA GLU A 228 -41.73 90.61 -20.70
C GLU A 228 -42.09 89.15 -21.03
N LEU A 229 -42.79 88.94 -22.15
CA LEU A 229 -43.11 87.59 -22.63
C LEU A 229 -41.84 86.82 -23.02
N PHE A 230 -40.90 87.48 -23.70
CA PHE A 230 -39.59 86.91 -24.02
C PHE A 230 -38.82 86.52 -22.76
N LEU A 231 -38.76 87.41 -21.76
CA LEU A 231 -38.13 87.13 -20.48
C LEU A 231 -38.77 85.91 -19.79
N SER A 232 -40.10 85.86 -19.72
CA SER A 232 -40.82 84.69 -19.18
C SER A 232 -40.48 83.40 -19.92
N ASN A 233 -40.33 83.45 -21.25
CA ASN A 233 -39.93 82.29 -22.04
C ASN A 233 -38.48 81.87 -21.79
N VAL A 234 -37.54 82.83 -21.68
CA VAL A 234 -36.13 82.55 -21.35
C VAL A 234 -36.03 81.91 -19.97
N THR A 235 -36.70 82.45 -18.94
CA THR A 235 -36.69 81.89 -17.58
C THR A 235 -37.23 80.46 -17.56
N LYS A 236 -38.34 80.18 -18.27
CA LYS A 236 -38.89 78.82 -18.40
C LYS A 236 -37.93 77.87 -19.11
N GLU A 237 -37.25 78.34 -20.15
CA GLU A 237 -36.27 77.52 -20.87
C GLU A 237 -35.03 77.23 -20.01
N ILE A 238 -34.58 78.17 -19.16
CA ILE A 238 -33.52 77.93 -18.16
C ILE A 238 -33.91 76.81 -17.20
N GLU A 239 -35.13 76.86 -16.63
CA GLU A 239 -35.63 75.82 -15.71
C GLU A 239 -35.75 74.46 -16.40
N LYS A 240 -36.29 74.44 -17.62
CA LYS A 240 -36.40 73.23 -18.44
C LYS A 240 -35.04 72.61 -18.74
N ALA A 241 -34.07 73.41 -19.21
CA ALA A 241 -32.72 72.94 -19.51
C ALA A 241 -32.05 72.34 -18.27
N LYS A 242 -32.15 73.02 -17.11
CA LYS A 242 -31.63 72.50 -15.84
C LYS A 242 -32.23 71.16 -15.47
N SER A 243 -33.55 71.00 -15.56
CA SER A 243 -34.24 69.73 -15.25
C SER A 243 -33.77 68.61 -16.17
N GLN A 244 -33.71 68.86 -17.49
CA GLN A 244 -33.32 67.86 -18.47
C GLN A 244 -31.88 67.38 -18.29
N PHE A 245 -30.93 68.30 -18.04
CA PHE A 245 -29.55 67.90 -17.75
C PHE A 245 -29.43 67.14 -16.43
N GLU A 246 -30.18 67.51 -15.39
CA GLU A 246 -30.13 66.80 -14.10
C GLU A 246 -30.72 65.39 -14.20
N GLU A 247 -31.82 65.21 -14.93
CA GLU A 247 -32.40 63.90 -15.23
C GLU A 247 -31.41 63.00 -15.98
N GLN A 248 -30.67 63.55 -16.96
CA GLN A 248 -29.65 62.80 -17.68
C GLN A 248 -28.46 62.43 -16.78
N ILE A 249 -28.01 63.32 -15.91
CA ILE A 249 -26.94 63.04 -14.94
C ILE A 249 -27.36 61.89 -14.01
N GLU A 250 -28.59 61.90 -13.49
CA GLU A 250 -29.11 60.80 -12.66
C GLU A 250 -29.29 59.49 -13.45
N ALA A 251 -29.68 59.56 -14.73
CA ALA A 251 -29.74 58.41 -15.61
C ALA A 251 -28.36 57.76 -15.81
N ILE A 252 -27.28 58.55 -15.90
CA ILE A 252 -25.91 58.04 -16.00
C ILE A 252 -25.46 57.43 -14.67
N LYS A 253 -25.71 58.08 -13.53
CA LYS A 253 -25.41 57.53 -12.20
C LYS A 253 -26.10 56.19 -11.95
N SER A 254 -27.28 55.99 -12.52
CA SER A 254 -28.05 54.73 -12.43
C SER A 254 -27.63 53.67 -13.46
N GLY A 255 -26.69 53.97 -14.36
CA GLY A 255 -26.04 53.00 -15.25
C GLY A 255 -26.34 53.17 -16.74
N SER A 256 -27.05 54.21 -17.15
CA SER A 256 -27.20 54.57 -18.56
C SER A 256 -25.90 55.14 -19.13
N ARG A 257 -25.70 55.04 -20.45
CA ARG A 257 -24.54 55.66 -21.12
C ARG A 257 -24.93 56.98 -21.75
N LEU A 258 -24.02 57.96 -21.70
CA LEU A 258 -24.23 59.25 -22.34
C LEU A 258 -24.62 59.14 -23.82
N CYS A 259 -24.01 58.20 -24.57
CA CYS A 259 -24.31 58.00 -26.00
C CYS A 259 -25.70 57.40 -26.29
N GLU A 260 -26.38 56.87 -25.28
CA GLU A 260 -27.73 56.29 -25.39
C GLU A 260 -28.82 57.28 -24.97
N LEU A 261 -28.44 58.41 -24.36
CA LEU A 261 -29.37 59.46 -23.93
C LEU A 261 -29.72 60.41 -25.08
N PRO A 262 -30.95 60.93 -25.12
CA PRO A 262 -31.35 61.93 -26.11
C PRO A 262 -30.60 63.25 -25.88
N GLU A 263 -30.28 63.98 -26.94
CA GLU A 263 -29.69 65.32 -26.84
C GLU A 263 -30.66 66.30 -26.17
N VAL A 264 -30.16 67.16 -25.28
CA VAL A 264 -30.98 68.18 -24.60
C VAL A 264 -31.46 69.21 -25.61
N GLN A 265 -32.78 69.34 -25.74
CA GLN A 265 -33.40 70.24 -26.71
C GLN A 265 -33.64 71.61 -26.10
N ILE A 266 -32.75 72.55 -26.43
CA ILE A 266 -32.87 73.96 -26.04
C ILE A 266 -33.55 74.72 -27.17
N SER A 267 -34.64 75.42 -26.84
CA SER A 267 -35.34 76.26 -27.80
C SER A 267 -34.42 77.39 -28.29
N GLU A 268 -34.32 77.58 -29.61
CA GLU A 268 -33.61 78.74 -30.17
C GLU A 268 -34.46 80.00 -29.95
N LEU A 269 -34.06 80.81 -28.97
CA LEU A 269 -34.75 82.05 -28.62
C LEU A 269 -34.08 83.23 -29.31
N SER A 270 -34.85 84.01 -30.07
CA SER A 270 -34.39 85.23 -30.71
C SER A 270 -34.96 86.46 -30.00
N PHE A 271 -34.14 87.51 -29.86
CA PHE A 271 -34.60 88.78 -29.32
C PHE A 271 -35.80 89.34 -30.09
N PRO A 272 -36.80 89.92 -29.40
CA PRO A 272 -37.91 90.61 -30.05
C PRO A 272 -37.45 91.73 -30.98
N ALA A 273 -38.11 91.88 -32.12
CA ALA A 273 -37.87 93.01 -33.01
C ALA A 273 -38.32 94.29 -32.32
N CYS A 274 -37.42 95.26 -32.18
CA CYS A 274 -37.78 96.60 -31.71
C CYS A 274 -38.11 97.49 -32.90
N ASN A 275 -39.27 98.14 -32.85
CA ASN A 275 -39.72 99.03 -33.93
C ASN A 275 -39.02 100.41 -33.90
N THR A 276 -38.06 100.62 -32.98
CA THR A 276 -37.22 101.83 -32.93
C THR A 276 -35.86 101.62 -33.55
N THR A 277 -35.52 102.48 -34.52
CA THR A 277 -34.13 102.73 -34.93
C THR A 277 -33.35 103.44 -33.82
N PHE A 278 -32.91 102.69 -32.80
CA PHE A 278 -31.88 103.13 -31.86
C PHE A 278 -30.55 102.53 -32.29
N ALA A 279 -29.56 103.38 -32.55
CA ALA A 279 -28.19 102.98 -32.84
C ALA A 279 -27.59 102.36 -31.57
N TRP A 280 -27.62 101.04 -31.47
CA TRP A 280 -26.92 100.33 -30.42
C TRP A 280 -25.42 100.30 -30.74
N ALA A 281 -24.60 100.85 -29.86
CA ALA A 281 -23.15 100.65 -29.91
C ALA A 281 -22.83 99.35 -29.15
N VAL A 282 -22.50 98.30 -29.90
CA VAL A 282 -21.91 97.06 -29.37
C VAL A 282 -20.52 97.38 -28.83
N PRO A 283 -20.17 97.01 -27.59
CA PRO A 283 -18.77 96.78 -27.26
C PRO A 283 -18.41 95.39 -27.79
N GLN A 284 -17.60 95.34 -28.85
CA GLN A 284 -16.94 94.12 -29.30
C GLN A 284 -16.10 93.52 -28.16
N PRO A 285 -16.21 92.21 -27.87
CA PRO A 285 -15.25 91.53 -27.01
C PRO A 285 -13.89 91.50 -27.72
N GLY A 286 -12.87 92.03 -27.04
CA GLY A 286 -11.49 92.02 -27.53
C GLY A 286 -11.02 90.61 -27.89
N ALA A 287 -10.32 90.51 -29.03
CA ALA A 287 -9.67 89.30 -29.48
C ALA A 287 -8.75 88.72 -28.40
N PRO A 288 -8.81 87.41 -28.10
CA PRO A 288 -7.79 86.77 -27.28
C PRO A 288 -6.49 86.69 -28.09
N SER A 289 -5.46 87.37 -27.57
CA SER A 289 -4.07 87.22 -27.98
C SER A 289 -3.64 85.75 -27.91
N SER A 290 -3.19 85.21 -29.04
CA SER A 290 -2.55 83.89 -29.13
C SER A 290 -1.34 83.80 -28.18
N PRO A 291 -1.18 82.74 -27.39
CA PRO A 291 0.11 82.39 -26.82
C PRO A 291 0.94 81.60 -27.85
N SER A 292 2.17 82.06 -28.05
CA SER A 292 3.21 81.41 -28.83
C SER A 292 3.32 79.90 -28.56
N ALA A 293 3.30 79.13 -29.65
CA ALA A 293 3.83 77.78 -29.68
C ALA A 293 5.37 77.84 -29.60
N SER A 294 5.92 77.40 -28.48
CA SER A 294 7.33 77.02 -28.39
C SER A 294 7.50 75.94 -27.33
N HIS A 295 8.14 74.84 -27.75
CA HIS A 295 8.68 73.71 -26.98
C HIS A 295 7.87 72.40 -26.93
N LEU A 296 8.08 71.58 -27.96
CA LEU A 296 8.58 70.21 -27.79
C LEU A 296 9.87 70.11 -28.65
N PRO A 297 10.89 69.27 -28.34
CA PRO A 297 10.71 67.91 -27.83
C PRO A 297 11.75 67.42 -26.79
N ARG A 298 11.37 66.44 -25.97
CA ARG A 298 12.19 65.22 -25.79
C ARG A 298 11.44 64.11 -25.06
N THR A 299 11.18 63.05 -25.80
CA THR A 299 10.89 61.70 -25.29
C THR A 299 12.15 61.09 -24.66
N PRO A 300 12.08 60.48 -23.47
CA PRO A 300 12.98 59.41 -23.10
C PRO A 300 12.36 58.07 -23.53
N SER A 301 13.13 57.35 -24.35
CA SER A 301 12.92 55.98 -24.77
C SER A 301 12.56 55.08 -23.58
N ARG A 302 11.39 54.44 -23.67
CA ARG A 302 11.00 53.31 -22.82
C ARG A 302 11.87 52.11 -23.21
N GLY A 303 12.72 51.66 -22.30
CA GLY A 303 13.46 50.40 -22.43
C GLY A 303 12.47 49.24 -22.54
N LEU A 304 12.69 48.38 -23.54
CA LEU A 304 12.04 47.10 -23.69
C LEU A 304 12.44 46.16 -22.54
N PRO A 305 11.51 45.37 -21.97
CA PRO A 305 11.88 44.28 -21.07
C PRO A 305 12.45 43.12 -21.89
N SER A 306 13.69 42.73 -21.56
CA SER A 306 14.33 41.50 -22.03
C SER A 306 13.60 40.29 -21.48
N TRP A 307 13.16 39.40 -22.37
CA TRP A 307 12.69 38.06 -22.03
C TRP A 307 13.90 37.18 -21.73
N PRO A 308 13.86 36.30 -20.71
CA PRO A 308 14.90 35.30 -20.51
C PRO A 308 14.71 34.17 -21.52
N SER A 309 15.76 33.86 -22.28
CA SER A 309 15.89 32.57 -22.95
C SER A 309 16.09 31.49 -21.89
N SER A 310 15.15 30.55 -21.82
CA SER A 310 15.34 29.26 -21.16
C SER A 310 15.98 28.27 -22.12
N ALA A 311 16.93 27.51 -21.56
CA ALA A 311 17.47 26.19 -21.89
C ALA A 311 17.25 25.61 -23.30
#